data_AF-A0A847ANR1-F1
#
_entry.id   AF-A0A847ANR1-F1
#
_cell.length_a   1.000
_cell.length_b   1.000
_cell.length_c   1.000
_cell.angle_alpha   90.00
_cell.angle_beta   90.00
_cell.angle_gamma   90.00
#
_symmetry.space_group_name_H-M   'P 1'
#
loop_
_entity.id
_entity.type
_entity.pdbx_description
1 polymer ?
#
loop_
_entity_poly.entity_id
_entity_poly.type
_entity_poly.pdbx_seq_one_letter_code
_entity_poly.pdbx_strand_id
1 'polypeptide(L)'
;LFSVYPGGEYLCTTGQLYFPGFIYFVGLLILLLFFRRTFTESDASFLFKLFSLAIALFLVYWLHLIFQIPKVFFHLKFFSPSVFALNSWLPSLGDFFLLSLFFLFWMFNFGRDMDIDKMQKDSPLPRKLIFGLLLLFNGSSYLLIHFYIHELIYNSTISFSLNSIIEISAQSVLGIFSTGLLILAVIFFTIKVINCSKNDFKLSELTIIILLISLFLAAIQYISTRNIYYGAILFFAASSILAALLSKRYLQQYTLSYLIIFVSVASIYSLMVFYTTIAEKQHDEQKLLAVTLVAERDPAAEVFLVEIQEQISTDPEIPRLLIEEEGLIDHLQQTYFNGYFRQYDVRFFVCTGADSLFIEMDKRMAPCIDFFEDMIETQGERIKRTNFYFMDNMNGRISYTGWLHYPLSSETRGVSIFMELNSELLFEGIGFPELLMDKSLAKPENYKKFDYAKYYGGEMTDKHGDYNYNYYVYSYPASVNEFEYKVWDGMEHLIYHTRQDNYVIVSRELFTFIDYLISFPYLFVFYLLSILF
;
A
#
# COMPACT_ATOMS: atom_id res chain seq x y z
N LEU A 1 11.29 15.21 23.64
CA LEU A 1 10.35 14.87 24.74
C LEU A 1 10.12 13.36 24.69
N PHE A 2 10.91 12.60 25.43
CA PHE A 2 10.81 11.14 25.48
C PHE A 2 9.52 10.76 26.22
N SER A 3 8.56 10.19 25.51
CA SER A 3 7.46 9.48 26.17
C SER A 3 7.94 8.08 26.52
N VAL A 4 8.14 7.82 27.81
CA VAL A 4 8.29 6.47 28.34
C VAL A 4 7.01 5.71 28.01
N TYR A 5 7.06 4.79 27.05
CA TYR A 5 6.01 3.81 26.86
C TYR A 5 6.08 2.84 28.05
N PRO A 6 5.06 2.70 28.90
CA PRO A 6 5.06 1.64 29.88
C PRO A 6 5.04 0.32 29.11
N GLY A 7 6.13 -0.45 29.22
CA GLY A 7 6.19 -1.86 28.88
C GLY A 7 5.31 -2.63 29.86
N GLY A 8 4.00 -2.49 29.73
CA GLY A 8 3.06 -3.41 30.33
C GLY A 8 3.10 -4.69 29.51
N GLU A 9 3.69 -5.75 30.06
CA GLU A 9 3.39 -7.10 29.59
C GLU A 9 1.88 -7.30 29.80
N TYR A 10 1.11 -7.22 28.71
CA TYR A 10 -0.25 -7.69 28.74
C TYR A 10 -0.17 -9.19 29.07
N LEU A 11 -0.63 -9.58 30.26
CA LEU A 11 -0.77 -10.97 30.72
C LEU A 11 -1.76 -11.80 29.85
N CYS A 12 -2.25 -11.23 28.75
CA CYS A 12 -3.16 -11.88 27.82
C CYS A 12 -2.43 -12.37 26.58
N THR A 13 -2.56 -13.66 26.29
CA THR A 13 -2.13 -14.19 24.98
C THR A 13 -3.07 -13.70 23.88
N THR A 14 -2.58 -13.59 22.65
CA THR A 14 -3.41 -13.24 21.47
C THR A 14 -4.66 -14.12 21.35
N GLY A 15 -4.56 -15.39 21.76
CA GLY A 15 -5.68 -16.33 21.87
C GLY A 15 -6.82 -15.83 22.77
N GLN A 16 -6.51 -15.22 23.91
CA GLN A 16 -7.49 -14.71 24.86
C GLN A 16 -8.21 -13.45 24.36
N LEU A 17 -7.61 -12.70 23.42
CA LEU A 17 -8.20 -11.49 22.86
C LEU A 17 -9.33 -11.79 21.85
N TYR A 18 -9.37 -13.00 21.28
CA TYR A 18 -10.43 -13.41 20.36
C TYR A 18 -11.79 -13.57 21.05
N PHE A 19 -11.82 -13.96 22.33
CA PHE A 19 -13.07 -14.18 23.05
C PHE A 19 -13.88 -12.88 23.27
N PRO A 20 -13.29 -11.79 23.80
CA PRO A 20 -13.94 -10.48 23.82
C PRO A 20 -14.39 -10.02 22.43
N GLY A 21 -13.61 -10.34 21.39
CA GLY A 21 -13.97 -9.98 20.03
C GLY A 21 -15.15 -10.72 19.45
N PHE A 22 -15.25 -12.01 19.75
CA PHE A 22 -16.42 -12.80 19.42
C PHE A 22 -17.67 -12.25 20.11
N ILE A 23 -17.59 -11.91 21.40
CA ILE A 23 -18.72 -11.29 22.14
C ILE A 23 -19.11 -9.96 21.51
N TYR A 24 -18.14 -9.11 21.17
CA TYR A 24 -18.42 -7.83 20.51
C TYR A 24 -19.12 -8.05 19.16
N PHE A 25 -18.67 -9.01 18.36
CA PHE A 25 -19.30 -9.32 17.08
C PHE A 25 -20.73 -9.86 17.25
N VAL A 26 -20.98 -10.71 18.25
CA VAL A 26 -22.34 -11.15 18.61
C VAL A 26 -23.20 -9.96 19.04
N GLY A 27 -22.66 -9.05 19.87
CA GLY A 27 -23.33 -7.82 20.25
C GLY A 27 -23.68 -6.93 19.06
N LEU A 28 -22.76 -6.81 18.09
CA LEU A 28 -22.98 -6.09 16.85
C LEU A 28 -24.10 -6.73 16.01
N LEU A 29 -24.13 -8.07 15.90
CA LEU A 29 -25.22 -8.77 15.21
C LEU A 29 -26.57 -8.53 15.88
N ILE A 30 -26.64 -8.58 17.22
CA ILE A 30 -27.86 -8.26 17.97
C ILE A 30 -28.30 -6.82 17.72
N LEU A 31 -27.35 -5.87 17.68
CA LEU A 31 -27.63 -4.47 17.36
C LEU A 31 -28.20 -4.31 15.94
N LEU A 32 -27.62 -4.99 14.94
CA LEU A 32 -28.13 -4.98 13.57
C LEU A 32 -29.54 -5.58 13.48
N LEU A 33 -29.82 -6.66 14.22
CA LEU A 33 -31.16 -7.23 14.32
C LEU A 33 -32.15 -6.25 14.96
N PHE A 34 -31.72 -5.53 15.99
CA PHE A 34 -32.53 -4.47 16.63
C PHE A 34 -32.82 -3.32 15.65
N PHE A 35 -31.83 -2.85 14.90
CA PHE A 35 -32.04 -1.85 13.84
C PHE A 35 -33.00 -2.34 12.76
N ARG A 36 -32.87 -3.60 12.33
CA ARG A 36 -33.79 -4.21 11.36
C ARG A 36 -35.22 -4.24 11.87
N ARG A 37 -35.41 -4.63 13.14
CA ARG A 37 -36.72 -4.67 13.79
C ARG A 37 -37.34 -3.28 13.84
N THR A 38 -36.59 -2.29 14.34
CA THR A 38 -37.02 -0.88 14.43
C THR A 38 -37.38 -0.32 13.05
N PHE A 39 -36.58 -0.63 12.02
CA PHE A 39 -36.85 -0.24 10.64
C PHE A 39 -38.17 -0.79 10.10
N THR A 40 -38.49 -2.04 10.45
CA THR A 40 -39.70 -2.72 9.98
C THR A 40 -40.94 -2.27 10.74
N GLU A 41 -40.84 -2.06 12.06
CA GLU A 41 -41.97 -1.66 12.93
C GLU A 41 -42.34 -0.16 12.82
N SER A 42 -41.42 0.70 12.35
CA SER A 42 -41.71 2.13 12.20
C SER A 42 -42.82 2.42 11.18
N ASP A 43 -43.67 3.41 11.41
CA ASP A 43 -44.68 3.87 10.44
C ASP A 43 -44.20 5.03 9.54
N ALA A 44 -42.93 5.47 9.68
CA ALA A 44 -42.39 6.58 8.91
C ALA A 44 -42.26 6.26 7.40
N SER A 45 -42.09 7.30 6.57
CA SER A 45 -41.86 7.10 5.13
C SER A 45 -40.59 6.29 4.86
N PHE A 46 -40.59 5.50 3.79
CA PHE A 46 -39.51 4.57 3.47
C PHE A 46 -38.13 5.25 3.39
N LEU A 47 -38.06 6.41 2.72
CA LEU A 47 -36.81 7.17 2.60
C LEU A 47 -36.31 7.68 3.95
N PHE A 48 -37.21 8.16 4.81
CA PHE A 48 -36.83 8.61 6.15
C PHE A 48 -36.24 7.47 6.97
N LYS A 49 -36.87 6.28 6.93
CA LYS A 49 -36.32 5.08 7.58
C LYS A 49 -34.93 4.74 7.05
N LEU A 50 -34.74 4.78 5.73
CA LEU A 50 -33.46 4.46 5.08
C LEU A 50 -32.34 5.44 5.48
N PHE A 51 -32.63 6.74 5.50
CA PHE A 51 -31.68 7.75 5.95
C PHE A 51 -31.39 7.65 7.44
N SER A 52 -32.42 7.42 8.27
CA SER A 52 -32.22 7.21 9.71
C SER A 52 -31.34 6.00 10.00
N LEU A 53 -31.49 4.91 9.22
CA LEU A 53 -30.62 3.75 9.31
C LEU A 53 -29.18 4.07 8.89
N ALA A 54 -28.97 4.80 7.78
CA ALA A 54 -27.64 5.23 7.36
C ALA A 54 -26.94 6.05 8.45
N ILE A 55 -27.66 6.99 9.06
CA ILE A 55 -27.15 7.83 10.16
C ILE A 55 -26.83 6.97 11.37
N ALA A 56 -27.70 6.02 11.75
CA ALA A 56 -27.44 5.13 12.89
C ALA A 56 -26.18 4.28 12.68
N LEU A 57 -26.01 3.68 11.50
CA LEU A 57 -24.81 2.90 11.15
C LEU A 57 -23.56 3.77 11.13
N PHE A 58 -23.65 4.98 10.55
CA PHE A 58 -22.57 5.95 10.54
C PHE A 58 -22.17 6.35 11.96
N LEU A 59 -23.13 6.62 12.85
CA LEU A 59 -22.84 6.94 14.25
C LEU A 59 -22.15 5.79 14.97
N VAL A 60 -22.61 4.55 14.78
CA VAL A 60 -21.95 3.37 15.36
C VAL A 60 -20.50 3.25 14.86
N TYR A 61 -20.28 3.41 13.56
CA TYR A 61 -18.95 3.38 12.97
C TYR A 61 -18.05 4.53 13.48
N TRP A 62 -18.60 5.74 13.54
CA TRP A 62 -17.87 6.92 14.01
C TRP A 62 -17.49 6.83 15.49
N LEU A 63 -18.40 6.31 16.32
CA LEU A 63 -18.13 6.04 17.73
C LEU A 63 -17.05 4.96 17.87
N HIS A 64 -17.06 3.93 17.03
CA HIS A 64 -15.99 2.92 16.99
C HIS A 64 -14.62 3.57 16.72
N LEU A 65 -14.52 4.46 15.73
CA LEU A 65 -13.27 5.14 15.38
C LEU A 65 -12.76 6.07 16.50
N ILE A 66 -13.62 6.91 17.09
CA ILE A 66 -13.21 7.86 18.14
C ILE A 66 -12.84 7.16 19.43
N PHE A 67 -13.70 6.26 19.91
CA PHE A 67 -13.55 5.64 21.22
C PHE A 67 -12.73 4.35 21.18
N GLN A 68 -12.36 3.89 19.98
CA GLN A 68 -11.61 2.66 19.76
C GLN A 68 -12.30 1.47 20.44
N ILE A 69 -13.62 1.34 20.30
CA ILE A 69 -14.41 0.32 21.03
C ILE A 69 -14.48 -0.97 20.21
N PRO A 70 -14.03 -2.13 20.72
CA PRO A 70 -13.27 -2.36 21.96
C PRO A 70 -11.76 -2.12 21.75
N LYS A 71 -11.08 -1.50 22.73
CA LYS A 71 -9.64 -1.21 22.62
C LYS A 71 -8.78 -2.45 22.40
N VAL A 72 -9.29 -3.60 22.85
CA VAL A 72 -8.72 -4.93 22.64
C VAL A 72 -8.43 -5.22 21.16
N PHE A 73 -9.19 -4.66 20.23
CA PHE A 73 -9.03 -4.90 18.80
C PHE A 73 -7.77 -4.30 18.21
N PHE A 74 -7.29 -3.17 18.73
CA PHE A 74 -6.07 -2.54 18.25
C PHE A 74 -4.81 -3.36 18.53
N HIS A 75 -4.89 -4.38 19.39
CA HIS A 75 -3.82 -5.35 19.60
C HIS A 75 -3.87 -6.53 18.62
N LEU A 76 -4.97 -6.71 17.88
CA LEU A 76 -5.09 -7.71 16.82
C LEU A 76 -4.51 -7.15 15.52
N LYS A 77 -3.78 -7.98 14.77
CA LYS A 77 -3.20 -7.60 13.47
C LYS A 77 -4.24 -7.06 12.48
N PHE A 78 -5.50 -7.46 12.60
CA PHE A 78 -6.60 -7.00 11.73
C PHE A 78 -6.91 -5.51 11.87
N PHE A 79 -6.68 -4.91 13.05
CA PHE A 79 -6.91 -3.47 13.29
C PHE A 79 -5.61 -2.67 13.35
N SER A 80 -4.51 -3.24 12.84
CA SER A 80 -3.22 -2.56 12.73
C SER A 80 -3.12 -1.83 11.38
N PRO A 81 -2.67 -0.55 11.37
CA PRO A 81 -2.35 0.18 10.14
C PRO A 81 -1.23 -0.48 9.30
N SER A 82 -0.44 -1.39 9.88
CA SER A 82 0.64 -2.08 9.19
C SER A 82 0.16 -3.02 8.07
N VAL A 83 -1.10 -3.45 8.12
CA VAL A 83 -1.70 -4.39 7.17
C VAL A 83 -2.39 -3.63 6.02
N PHE A 84 -3.19 -2.63 6.38
CA PHE A 84 -3.92 -1.76 5.46
C PHE A 84 -4.19 -0.44 6.19
N ALA A 85 -3.95 0.67 5.51
CA ALA A 85 -4.35 1.99 5.97
C ALA A 85 -4.57 2.90 4.77
N LEU A 86 -5.72 3.57 4.72
CA LEU A 86 -6.02 4.56 3.68
C LEU A 86 -5.86 5.98 4.22
N ASN A 87 -6.59 6.30 5.29
CA ASN A 87 -6.62 7.59 5.93
C ASN A 87 -7.23 7.44 7.34
N SER A 88 -7.42 8.55 8.05
CA SER A 88 -8.06 8.52 9.39
C SER A 88 -9.50 8.01 9.38
N TRP A 89 -10.17 7.95 8.23
CA TRP A 89 -11.52 7.41 8.08
C TRP A 89 -11.52 5.88 7.92
N LEU A 90 -10.49 5.31 7.28
CA LEU A 90 -10.28 3.88 7.10
C LEU A 90 -8.85 3.51 7.55
N PRO A 91 -8.58 3.46 8.87
CA PRO A 91 -7.23 3.31 9.40
C PRO A 91 -6.77 1.84 9.46
N SER A 92 -7.67 0.87 9.31
CA SER A 92 -7.32 -0.55 9.38
C SER A 92 -8.20 -1.46 8.51
N LEU A 93 -7.75 -2.71 8.32
CA LEU A 93 -8.49 -3.73 7.57
C LEU A 93 -9.81 -4.12 8.27
N GLY A 94 -9.81 -4.18 9.61
CA GLY A 94 -11.01 -4.44 10.41
C GLY A 94 -12.06 -3.35 10.23
N ASP A 95 -11.63 -2.08 10.13
CA ASP A 95 -12.53 -0.96 9.84
C ASP A 95 -13.13 -1.04 8.44
N PHE A 96 -12.34 -1.49 7.46
CA PHE A 96 -12.82 -1.74 6.10
C PHE A 96 -13.88 -2.86 6.08
N PHE A 97 -13.66 -3.92 6.86
CA PHE A 97 -14.64 -5.00 7.01
C PHE A 97 -15.95 -4.51 7.64
N LEU A 98 -15.89 -3.71 8.72
CA LEU A 98 -17.06 -3.12 9.35
C LEU A 98 -17.84 -2.21 8.38
N LEU A 99 -17.12 -1.37 7.62
CA LEU A 99 -17.73 -0.53 6.59
C LEU A 99 -18.45 -1.37 5.54
N SER A 100 -17.81 -2.44 5.06
CA SER A 100 -18.37 -3.37 4.08
C SER A 100 -19.62 -4.08 4.60
N LEU A 101 -19.61 -4.50 5.87
CA LEU A 101 -20.75 -5.12 6.56
C LEU A 101 -21.92 -4.13 6.70
N PHE A 102 -21.66 -2.89 7.14
CA PHE A 102 -22.69 -1.87 7.28
C PHE A 102 -23.27 -1.44 5.93
N PHE A 103 -22.44 -1.33 4.90
CA PHE A 103 -22.88 -1.05 3.54
C PHE A 103 -23.79 -2.15 3.00
N LEU A 104 -23.41 -3.43 3.17
CA LEU A 104 -24.25 -4.57 2.82
C LEU A 104 -25.58 -4.53 3.59
N PHE A 105 -25.53 -4.34 4.90
CA PHE A 105 -26.73 -4.28 5.72
C PHE A 105 -27.67 -3.16 5.27
N TRP A 106 -27.14 -1.97 5.00
CA TRP A 106 -27.92 -0.83 4.53
C TRP A 106 -28.54 -1.09 3.15
N MET A 107 -27.76 -1.57 2.18
CA MET A 107 -28.25 -1.94 0.83
C MET A 107 -29.25 -3.09 0.85
N PHE A 108 -29.08 -4.04 1.76
CA PHE A 108 -30.04 -5.14 1.97
C PHE A 108 -31.39 -4.62 2.45
N ASN A 109 -31.41 -3.75 3.46
CA ASN A 109 -32.64 -3.13 3.95
C ASN A 109 -33.29 -2.25 2.88
N PHE A 110 -32.49 -1.51 2.11
CA PHE A 110 -32.97 -0.76 0.95
C PHE A 110 -33.66 -1.70 -0.04
N GLY A 111 -32.94 -2.67 -0.60
CA GLY A 111 -33.48 -3.53 -1.65
C GLY A 111 -34.64 -4.43 -1.21
N ARG A 112 -34.68 -4.87 0.06
CA ARG A 112 -35.70 -5.80 0.56
C ARG A 112 -37.06 -5.14 0.77
N ASP A 113 -37.08 -3.95 1.37
CA ASP A 113 -38.32 -3.25 1.74
C ASP A 113 -38.70 -2.14 0.76
N MET A 114 -37.92 -1.97 -0.32
CA MET A 114 -38.23 -1.08 -1.42
C MET A 114 -39.54 -1.50 -2.11
N ASP A 115 -40.45 -0.55 -2.17
CA ASP A 115 -41.73 -0.66 -2.86
C ASP A 115 -41.92 0.58 -3.74
N ILE A 116 -41.74 0.40 -5.05
CA ILE A 116 -41.80 1.50 -6.03
C ILE A 116 -43.21 2.13 -6.04
N ASP A 117 -44.26 1.35 -5.80
CA ASP A 117 -45.63 1.84 -5.80
C ASP A 117 -45.91 2.75 -4.61
N LYS A 118 -45.36 2.43 -3.43
CA LYS A 118 -45.38 3.33 -2.27
C LYS A 118 -44.57 4.60 -2.52
N MET A 119 -43.37 4.48 -3.09
CA MET A 119 -42.53 5.64 -3.42
C MET A 119 -43.19 6.58 -4.42
N GLN A 120 -43.96 6.05 -5.38
CA GLN A 120 -44.74 6.87 -6.31
C GLN A 120 -45.93 7.55 -5.63
N LYS A 121 -46.56 6.92 -4.63
CA LYS A 121 -47.66 7.57 -3.88
C LYS A 121 -47.15 8.74 -3.04
N ASP A 122 -45.95 8.63 -2.50
CA ASP A 122 -45.33 9.64 -1.65
C ASP A 122 -44.63 10.76 -2.44
N SER A 123 -44.54 10.66 -3.76
CA SER A 123 -43.76 11.58 -4.62
C SER A 123 -44.51 11.95 -5.91
N PRO A 124 -44.39 13.19 -6.43
CA PRO A 124 -44.99 13.57 -7.71
C PRO A 124 -44.29 12.93 -8.92
N LEU A 125 -43.19 12.20 -8.73
CA LEU A 125 -42.37 11.68 -9.83
C LEU A 125 -43.03 10.46 -10.51
N PRO A 126 -42.95 10.36 -11.85
CA PRO A 126 -43.47 9.19 -12.55
C PRO A 126 -42.62 7.95 -12.21
N ARG A 127 -43.28 6.80 -12.11
CA ARG A 127 -42.67 5.49 -11.79
C ARG A 127 -41.40 5.19 -12.61
N LYS A 128 -41.42 5.49 -13.91
CA LYS A 128 -40.27 5.27 -14.81
C LYS A 128 -39.05 6.12 -14.44
N LEU A 129 -39.27 7.36 -13.98
CA LEU A 129 -38.19 8.23 -13.53
C LEU A 129 -37.62 7.77 -12.19
N ILE A 130 -38.48 7.33 -11.25
CA ILE A 130 -38.05 6.73 -9.98
C ILE A 130 -37.15 5.52 -10.25
N PHE A 131 -37.55 4.63 -11.15
CA PHE A 131 -36.72 3.49 -11.58
C PHE A 131 -35.37 3.96 -12.16
N GLY A 132 -35.37 4.94 -13.06
CA GLY A 132 -34.14 5.49 -13.63
C GLY A 132 -33.19 6.07 -12.57
N LEU A 133 -33.73 6.78 -11.58
CA LEU A 133 -32.94 7.32 -10.46
C LEU A 133 -32.38 6.21 -9.56
N LEU A 134 -33.17 5.17 -9.25
CA LEU A 134 -32.69 4.01 -8.48
C LEU A 134 -31.59 3.25 -9.22
N LEU A 135 -31.73 3.10 -10.54
CA LEU A 135 -30.74 2.43 -11.37
C LEU A 135 -29.46 3.28 -11.53
N LEU A 136 -29.59 4.61 -11.59
CA LEU A 136 -28.47 5.54 -11.57
C LEU A 136 -27.72 5.51 -10.22
N PHE A 137 -28.46 5.52 -9.11
CA PHE A 137 -27.91 5.36 -7.77
C PHE A 137 -27.14 4.04 -7.65
N ASN A 138 -27.72 2.95 -8.15
CA ASN A 138 -27.07 1.65 -8.17
C ASN A 138 -25.79 1.67 -9.03
N GLY A 139 -25.83 2.17 -10.26
CA GLY A 139 -24.64 2.28 -11.10
C GLY A 139 -23.53 3.12 -10.45
N SER A 140 -23.89 4.19 -9.74
CA SER A 140 -22.95 4.99 -8.95
C SER A 140 -22.33 4.18 -7.81
N SER A 141 -23.11 3.32 -7.16
CA SER A 141 -22.60 2.43 -6.10
C SER A 141 -21.61 1.39 -6.62
N TYR A 142 -21.75 0.89 -7.86
CA TYR A 142 -20.74 0.03 -8.50
C TYR A 142 -19.38 0.72 -8.66
N LEU A 143 -19.39 2.01 -9.01
CA LEU A 143 -18.17 2.82 -9.10
C LEU A 143 -17.55 3.04 -7.71
N LEU A 144 -18.39 3.31 -6.71
CA LEU A 144 -17.95 3.50 -5.33
C LEU A 144 -17.27 2.24 -4.77
N ILE A 145 -17.87 1.06 -4.96
CA ILE A 145 -17.24 -0.18 -4.49
C ILE A 145 -15.95 -0.49 -5.25
N HIS A 146 -15.88 -0.17 -6.55
CA HIS A 146 -14.66 -0.36 -7.33
C HIS A 146 -13.50 0.46 -6.76
N PHE A 147 -13.77 1.73 -6.44
CA PHE A 147 -12.80 2.60 -5.76
C PHE A 147 -12.32 1.98 -4.44
N TYR A 148 -13.23 1.54 -3.57
CA TYR A 148 -12.83 0.94 -2.29
C TYR A 148 -12.05 -0.39 -2.44
N ILE A 149 -12.40 -1.22 -3.43
CA ILE A 149 -11.66 -2.47 -3.71
C ILE A 149 -10.26 -2.15 -4.24
N HIS A 150 -10.14 -1.18 -5.15
CA HIS A 150 -8.85 -0.72 -5.67
C HIS A 150 -7.96 -0.19 -4.53
N GLU A 151 -8.48 0.74 -3.73
CA GLU A 151 -7.75 1.33 -2.61
C GLU A 151 -7.36 0.29 -1.54
N LEU A 152 -8.23 -0.69 -1.29
CA LEU A 152 -7.92 -1.82 -0.40
C LEU A 152 -6.65 -2.54 -0.87
N ILE A 153 -6.58 -2.91 -2.14
CA ILE A 153 -5.47 -3.71 -2.67
C ILE A 153 -4.21 -2.87 -2.83
N TYR A 154 -4.34 -1.65 -3.33
CA TYR A 154 -3.22 -0.75 -3.56
C TYR A 154 -2.49 -0.38 -2.26
N ASN A 155 -3.23 -0.05 -1.19
CA ASN A 155 -2.65 0.37 0.10
C ASN A 155 -2.48 -0.75 1.13
N SER A 156 -2.72 -2.02 0.77
CA SER A 156 -2.49 -3.14 1.68
C SER A 156 -1.10 -3.75 1.49
N THR A 157 -0.47 -4.22 2.56
CA THR A 157 0.79 -5.00 2.50
C THR A 157 0.55 -6.50 2.28
N ILE A 158 -0.71 -6.96 2.29
CA ILE A 158 -1.07 -8.37 2.16
C ILE A 158 -1.18 -8.83 0.70
N SER A 159 -0.93 -10.12 0.48
CA SER A 159 -1.09 -10.77 -0.82
C SER A 159 -2.57 -11.06 -1.12
N PHE A 160 -3.04 -10.61 -2.29
CA PHE A 160 -4.36 -10.92 -2.87
C PHE A 160 -4.25 -11.89 -4.07
N SER A 161 -3.04 -12.33 -4.41
CA SER A 161 -2.77 -13.28 -5.51
C SER A 161 -3.12 -14.70 -5.08
N LEU A 162 -4.23 -15.21 -5.62
CA LEU A 162 -4.75 -16.54 -5.26
C LEU A 162 -4.10 -17.69 -6.04
N ASN A 163 -3.25 -17.38 -7.03
CA ASN A 163 -2.42 -18.38 -7.71
C ASN A 163 -1.32 -18.94 -6.79
N SER A 164 -0.91 -18.19 -5.76
CA SER A 164 0.07 -18.60 -4.75
C SER A 164 -0.60 -18.85 -3.40
N ILE A 165 -1.21 -20.03 -3.21
CA ILE A 165 -2.00 -20.35 -2.00
C ILE A 165 -1.20 -20.27 -0.68
N ILE A 166 0.12 -20.40 -0.75
CA ILE A 166 1.04 -20.37 0.40
C ILE A 166 1.11 -18.96 1.01
N GLU A 167 0.90 -17.91 0.22
CA GLU A 167 0.96 -16.52 0.67
C GLU A 167 -0.34 -16.02 1.32
N ILE A 168 -1.42 -16.80 1.23
CA ILE A 168 -2.73 -16.38 1.73
C ILE A 168 -2.74 -16.39 3.26
N SER A 169 -2.78 -15.19 3.83
CA SER A 169 -2.92 -14.96 5.27
C SER A 169 -4.39 -14.86 5.70
N ALA A 170 -4.65 -14.94 7.01
CA ALA A 170 -6.00 -14.70 7.55
C ALA A 170 -6.52 -13.27 7.22
N GLN A 171 -5.61 -12.31 7.11
CA GLN A 171 -5.89 -10.94 6.70
C GLN A 171 -6.31 -10.88 5.24
N SER A 172 -5.61 -11.61 4.35
CA SER A 172 -6.00 -11.74 2.95
C SER A 172 -7.43 -12.29 2.82
N VAL A 173 -7.76 -13.33 3.59
CA VAL A 173 -9.13 -13.88 3.63
C VAL A 173 -10.16 -12.83 4.06
N LEU A 174 -9.87 -12.04 5.11
CA LEU A 174 -10.77 -10.98 5.56
C LEU A 174 -10.95 -9.86 4.51
N GLY A 175 -9.87 -9.49 3.80
CA GLY A 175 -9.93 -8.51 2.71
C GLY A 175 -10.77 -9.00 1.53
N ILE A 176 -10.57 -10.25 1.11
CA ILE A 176 -11.36 -10.89 0.04
C ILE A 176 -12.83 -11.03 0.47
N PHE A 177 -13.09 -11.40 1.73
CA PHE A 177 -14.45 -11.47 2.28
C PHE A 177 -15.13 -10.10 2.25
N SER A 178 -14.44 -9.05 2.67
CA SER A 178 -14.96 -7.67 2.65
C SER A 178 -15.34 -7.23 1.23
N THR A 179 -14.47 -7.51 0.24
CA THR A 179 -14.78 -7.30 -1.19
C THR A 179 -16.04 -8.08 -1.62
N GLY A 180 -16.16 -9.34 -1.21
CA GLY A 180 -17.35 -10.16 -1.45
C GLY A 180 -18.63 -9.52 -0.90
N LEU A 181 -18.59 -8.97 0.32
CA LEU A 181 -19.74 -8.27 0.93
C LEU A 181 -20.17 -7.03 0.14
N LEU A 182 -19.21 -6.21 -0.32
CA LEU A 182 -19.49 -5.02 -1.13
C LEU A 182 -20.13 -5.39 -2.48
N ILE A 183 -19.58 -6.41 -3.15
CA ILE A 183 -20.11 -6.88 -4.43
C ILE A 183 -21.51 -7.50 -4.26
N LEU A 184 -21.70 -8.29 -3.19
CA LEU A 184 -23.00 -8.87 -2.87
C LEU A 184 -24.06 -7.79 -2.64
N ALA A 185 -23.70 -6.70 -1.96
CA ALA A 185 -24.59 -5.58 -1.68
C ALA A 185 -25.16 -4.96 -2.96
N VAL A 186 -24.29 -4.64 -3.92
CA VAL A 186 -24.70 -4.00 -5.18
C VAL A 186 -25.43 -4.97 -6.11
N ILE A 187 -25.00 -6.23 -6.20
CA ILE A 187 -25.71 -7.26 -6.99
C ILE A 187 -27.11 -7.49 -6.43
N PHE A 188 -27.24 -7.65 -5.12
CA PHE A 188 -28.54 -7.85 -4.47
C PHE A 188 -29.49 -6.68 -4.78
N PHE A 189 -28.98 -5.45 -4.68
CA PHE A 189 -29.77 -4.26 -4.98
C PHE A 189 -30.15 -4.19 -6.48
N THR A 190 -29.23 -4.49 -7.39
CA THR A 190 -29.51 -4.62 -8.84
C THR A 190 -30.67 -5.58 -9.11
N ILE A 191 -30.60 -6.77 -8.52
CA ILE A 191 -31.63 -7.80 -8.68
C ILE A 191 -32.98 -7.27 -8.19
N LYS A 192 -33.03 -6.60 -7.04
CA LYS A 192 -34.27 -6.06 -6.48
C LYS A 192 -34.86 -4.93 -7.34
N VAL A 193 -34.06 -3.95 -7.74
CA VAL A 193 -34.49 -2.84 -8.60
C VAL A 193 -35.07 -3.34 -9.92
N ILE A 194 -34.37 -4.27 -10.58
CA ILE A 194 -34.84 -4.83 -11.86
C ILE A 194 -36.11 -5.68 -11.69
N ASN A 195 -36.22 -6.47 -10.62
CA ASN A 195 -37.40 -7.29 -10.36
C ASN A 195 -38.66 -6.45 -10.08
N CYS A 196 -38.53 -5.34 -9.36
CA CYS A 196 -39.65 -4.43 -9.07
C CYS A 196 -40.23 -3.78 -10.34
N SER A 197 -39.41 -3.57 -11.37
CA SER A 197 -39.83 -2.94 -12.63
C SER A 197 -39.97 -3.90 -13.82
N LYS A 198 -40.02 -5.21 -13.58
CA LYS A 198 -40.06 -6.23 -14.66
C LYS A 198 -41.25 -6.10 -15.60
N ASN A 199 -42.39 -5.57 -15.10
CA ASN A 199 -43.63 -5.39 -15.85
C ASN A 199 -43.75 -4.00 -16.50
N ASP A 200 -42.91 -3.05 -16.10
CA ASP A 200 -43.02 -1.65 -16.54
C ASP A 200 -42.34 -1.39 -17.88
N PHE A 201 -41.39 -2.26 -18.25
CA PHE A 201 -40.50 -2.07 -19.39
C PHE A 201 -40.30 -3.34 -20.21
N LYS A 202 -40.20 -3.16 -21.53
CA LYS A 202 -39.69 -4.22 -22.42
C LYS A 202 -38.19 -4.41 -22.19
N LEU A 203 -37.66 -5.59 -22.55
CA LEU A 203 -36.24 -5.88 -22.35
C LEU A 203 -35.36 -4.90 -23.15
N SER A 204 -35.77 -4.56 -24.37
CA SER A 204 -35.10 -3.56 -25.22
C SER A 204 -35.06 -2.18 -24.58
N GLU A 205 -36.17 -1.73 -23.99
CA GLU A 205 -36.24 -0.45 -23.29
C GLU A 205 -35.29 -0.42 -22.08
N LEU A 206 -35.28 -1.49 -21.27
CA LEU A 206 -34.35 -1.62 -20.15
C LEU A 206 -32.88 -1.59 -20.60
N THR A 207 -32.54 -2.33 -21.67
CA THR A 207 -31.17 -2.33 -22.19
C THR A 207 -30.74 -0.95 -22.67
N ILE A 208 -31.63 -0.18 -23.29
CA ILE A 208 -31.34 1.20 -23.71
C ILE A 208 -31.11 2.09 -22.48
N ILE A 209 -31.97 1.98 -21.45
CA ILE A 209 -31.79 2.76 -20.21
C ILE A 209 -30.46 2.43 -19.54
N ILE A 210 -30.11 1.14 -19.42
CA ILE A 210 -28.84 0.69 -18.84
C ILE A 210 -27.66 1.29 -19.63
N LEU A 211 -27.68 1.21 -20.97
CA LEU A 211 -26.62 1.76 -21.81
C LEU A 211 -26.50 3.28 -21.68
N LEU A 212 -27.62 4.01 -21.62
CA LEU A 212 -27.62 5.46 -21.43
C LEU A 212 -27.04 5.85 -20.06
N ILE A 213 -27.39 5.12 -19.00
CA ILE A 213 -26.81 5.36 -17.67
C ILE A 213 -25.33 5.02 -17.65
N SER A 214 -24.91 3.91 -18.26
CA SER A 214 -23.50 3.53 -18.37
C SER A 214 -22.69 4.60 -19.12
N LEU A 215 -23.22 5.13 -20.22
CA LEU A 215 -22.58 6.21 -20.98
C LEU A 215 -22.52 7.51 -20.16
N PHE A 216 -23.59 7.84 -19.45
CA PHE A 216 -23.64 9.02 -18.57
C PHE A 216 -22.59 8.93 -17.45
N LEU A 217 -22.48 7.77 -16.79
CA LEU A 217 -21.47 7.53 -15.76
C LEU A 217 -20.04 7.59 -16.33
N ALA A 218 -19.81 7.01 -17.51
CA ALA A 218 -18.52 7.09 -18.20
C ALA A 218 -18.14 8.55 -18.55
N ALA A 219 -19.10 9.34 -19.03
CA ALA A 219 -18.90 10.74 -19.36
C ALA A 219 -18.54 11.57 -18.12
N ILE A 220 -19.21 11.34 -16.98
CA ILE A 220 -18.88 11.99 -15.71
C ILE A 220 -17.45 11.66 -15.28
N GLN A 221 -17.06 10.39 -15.34
CA GLN A 221 -15.69 9.98 -14.99
C GLN A 221 -14.65 10.63 -15.89
N TYR A 222 -14.89 10.64 -17.20
CA TYR A 222 -14.00 11.28 -18.16
C TYR A 222 -13.82 12.77 -17.88
N ILE A 223 -14.89 13.49 -17.55
CA ILE A 223 -14.84 14.92 -17.22
C ILE A 223 -14.12 15.16 -15.88
N SER A 224 -14.38 14.32 -14.88
CA SER A 224 -13.88 14.51 -13.51
C SER A 224 -12.40 14.13 -13.36
N THR A 225 -12.01 12.95 -13.83
CA THR A 225 -10.69 12.35 -13.54
C THR A 225 -9.88 12.02 -14.80
N ARG A 226 -10.45 12.20 -16.00
CA ARG A 226 -9.90 11.75 -17.31
C ARG A 226 -9.64 10.24 -17.42
N ASN A 227 -9.97 9.47 -16.39
CA ASN A 227 -9.82 8.03 -16.34
C ASN A 227 -11.20 7.39 -16.15
N ILE A 228 -11.55 6.46 -17.04
CA ILE A 228 -12.82 5.75 -17.00
C ILE A 228 -12.59 4.33 -16.45
N TYR A 229 -13.32 3.96 -15.40
CA TYR A 229 -13.24 2.63 -14.80
C TYR A 229 -14.14 1.66 -15.58
N TYR A 230 -13.72 1.29 -16.79
CA TYR A 230 -14.51 0.48 -17.73
C TYR A 230 -14.98 -0.85 -17.12
N GLY A 231 -14.15 -1.50 -16.30
CA GLY A 231 -14.49 -2.77 -15.63
C GLY A 231 -15.73 -2.66 -14.73
N ALA A 232 -15.83 -1.58 -13.95
CA ALA A 232 -16.98 -1.35 -13.06
C ALA A 232 -18.27 -1.04 -13.84
N ILE A 233 -18.18 -0.24 -14.90
CA ILE A 233 -19.32 0.09 -15.77
C ILE A 233 -19.81 -1.15 -16.52
N LEU A 234 -18.89 -1.97 -17.04
CA LEU A 234 -19.22 -3.23 -17.68
C LEU A 234 -19.87 -4.20 -16.70
N PHE A 235 -19.36 -4.29 -15.47
CA PHE A 235 -19.92 -5.14 -14.43
C PHE A 235 -21.34 -4.72 -14.03
N PHE A 236 -21.60 -3.40 -13.87
CA PHE A 236 -22.94 -2.87 -13.67
C PHE A 236 -23.90 -3.22 -14.83
N ALA A 237 -23.46 -3.00 -16.07
CA ALA A 237 -24.28 -3.28 -17.25
C ALA A 237 -24.57 -4.78 -17.38
N ALA A 238 -23.55 -5.63 -17.25
CA ALA A 238 -23.66 -7.07 -17.35
C ALA A 238 -24.59 -7.64 -16.27
N SER A 239 -24.40 -7.24 -15.00
CA SER A 239 -25.26 -7.70 -13.89
C SER A 239 -26.71 -7.21 -14.03
N SER A 240 -26.94 -5.98 -14.50
CA SER A 240 -28.27 -5.44 -14.74
C SER A 240 -29.00 -6.14 -15.89
N ILE A 241 -28.31 -6.38 -17.01
CA ILE A 241 -28.85 -7.12 -18.16
C ILE A 241 -29.15 -8.57 -17.76
N LEU A 242 -28.23 -9.21 -17.05
CA LEU A 242 -28.40 -10.58 -16.57
C LEU A 242 -29.59 -10.69 -15.59
N ALA A 243 -29.74 -9.73 -14.67
CA ALA A 243 -30.91 -9.64 -13.81
C ALA A 243 -32.21 -9.46 -14.62
N ALA A 244 -32.21 -8.65 -15.68
CA ALA A 244 -33.38 -8.43 -16.53
C ALA A 244 -33.76 -9.64 -17.38
N LEU A 245 -32.77 -10.41 -17.86
CA LEU A 245 -32.98 -11.66 -18.59
C LEU A 245 -33.55 -12.75 -17.67
N LEU A 246 -33.02 -12.86 -16.45
CA LEU A 246 -33.42 -13.89 -15.50
C LEU A 246 -34.75 -13.58 -14.81
N SER A 247 -35.13 -12.31 -14.65
CA SER A 247 -36.41 -11.90 -14.07
C SER A 247 -37.62 -12.17 -14.96
N LYS A 248 -37.41 -12.20 -16.29
CA LYS A 248 -38.44 -12.52 -17.29
C LYS A 248 -38.59 -14.01 -17.56
N ARG A 249 -37.57 -14.82 -17.24
CA ARG A 249 -37.63 -16.27 -17.37
C ARG A 249 -38.10 -16.89 -16.04
N TYR A 250 -38.80 -18.02 -16.13
CA TYR A 250 -39.33 -18.80 -14.99
C TYR A 250 -38.24 -19.39 -14.05
N LEU A 251 -36.97 -18.98 -14.21
CA LEU A 251 -35.81 -19.46 -13.46
C LEU A 251 -35.76 -18.98 -12.00
N GLN A 252 -36.68 -18.09 -11.59
CA GLN A 252 -36.86 -17.75 -10.17
C GLN A 252 -37.24 -18.96 -9.30
N GLN A 253 -37.74 -20.06 -9.90
CA GLN A 253 -38.07 -21.29 -9.19
C GLN A 253 -36.85 -22.19 -8.92
N TYR A 254 -35.70 -21.93 -9.54
CA TYR A 254 -34.42 -22.64 -9.31
C TYR A 254 -33.40 -21.71 -8.65
N THR A 255 -33.52 -21.55 -7.33
CA THR A 255 -32.73 -20.62 -6.51
C THR A 255 -31.21 -20.81 -6.62
N LEU A 256 -30.75 -22.07 -6.78
CA LEU A 256 -29.32 -22.40 -6.81
C LEU A 256 -28.64 -22.00 -8.12
N SER A 257 -29.24 -22.33 -9.28
CA SER A 257 -28.69 -21.97 -10.58
C SER A 257 -28.61 -20.45 -10.78
N TYR A 258 -29.61 -19.73 -10.26
CA TYR A 258 -29.62 -18.27 -10.23
C TYR A 258 -28.43 -17.69 -9.45
N LEU A 259 -28.19 -18.22 -8.25
CA LEU A 259 -27.09 -17.81 -7.38
C LEU A 259 -25.73 -18.08 -8.03
N ILE A 260 -25.52 -19.29 -8.59
CA ILE A 260 -24.28 -19.69 -9.25
C ILE A 260 -23.89 -18.69 -10.35
N ILE A 261 -24.83 -18.26 -11.18
CA ILE A 261 -24.54 -17.32 -12.27
C ILE A 261 -24.04 -15.98 -11.72
N PHE A 262 -24.70 -15.41 -10.71
CA PHE A 262 -24.27 -14.14 -10.13
C PHE A 262 -22.93 -14.26 -9.39
N VAL A 263 -22.68 -15.37 -8.70
CA VAL A 263 -21.38 -15.64 -8.07
C VAL A 263 -20.28 -15.77 -9.11
N SER A 264 -20.53 -16.42 -10.25
CA SER A 264 -19.57 -16.48 -11.34
C SER A 264 -19.22 -15.09 -11.88
N VAL A 265 -20.22 -14.24 -12.12
CA VAL A 265 -19.98 -12.86 -12.60
C VAL A 265 -19.22 -12.04 -11.54
N ALA A 266 -19.57 -12.16 -10.26
CA ALA A 266 -18.87 -11.51 -9.16
C ALA A 266 -17.41 -11.96 -9.03
N SER A 267 -17.15 -13.25 -9.24
CA SER A 267 -15.81 -13.84 -9.16
C SER A 267 -14.93 -13.38 -10.32
N ILE A 268 -15.46 -13.38 -11.54
CA ILE A 268 -14.75 -12.87 -12.73
C ILE A 268 -14.42 -11.38 -12.56
N TYR A 269 -15.37 -10.59 -12.08
CA TYR A 269 -15.13 -9.17 -11.82
C TYR A 269 -14.06 -8.94 -10.75
N SER A 270 -14.15 -9.64 -9.61
CA SER A 270 -13.17 -9.52 -8.53
C SER A 270 -11.77 -9.89 -9.01
N LEU A 271 -11.67 -10.97 -9.78
CA LEU A 271 -10.41 -11.43 -10.37
C LEU A 271 -9.80 -10.36 -11.29
N MET A 272 -10.61 -9.78 -12.18
CA MET A 272 -10.16 -8.69 -13.06
C MET A 272 -9.63 -7.50 -12.24
N VAL A 273 -10.37 -7.05 -11.24
CA VAL A 273 -9.95 -5.92 -10.39
C VAL A 273 -8.70 -6.27 -9.59
N PHE A 274 -8.62 -7.46 -9.01
CA PHE A 274 -7.48 -7.87 -8.20
C PHE A 274 -6.19 -7.85 -9.01
N TYR A 275 -6.15 -8.56 -10.14
CA TYR A 275 -4.92 -8.66 -10.93
C TYR A 275 -4.54 -7.34 -11.61
N THR A 276 -5.50 -6.52 -12.03
CA THR A 276 -5.20 -5.20 -12.59
C THR A 276 -4.60 -4.26 -11.53
N THR A 277 -5.21 -4.19 -10.34
CA THR A 277 -4.68 -3.35 -9.25
C THR A 277 -3.36 -3.88 -8.69
N ILE A 278 -3.17 -5.20 -8.57
CA ILE A 278 -1.88 -5.79 -8.17
C ILE A 278 -0.81 -5.45 -9.22
N ALA A 279 -1.12 -5.56 -10.51
CA ALA A 279 -0.17 -5.25 -11.58
C ALA A 279 0.22 -3.76 -11.60
N GLU A 280 -0.73 -2.84 -11.37
CA GLU A 280 -0.48 -1.40 -11.20
C GLU A 280 0.44 -1.15 -10.01
N LYS A 281 0.12 -1.73 -8.85
CA LYS A 281 0.93 -1.60 -7.64
C LYS A 281 2.35 -2.12 -7.83
N GLN A 282 2.51 -3.30 -8.44
CA GLN A 282 3.82 -3.89 -8.71
C GLN A 282 4.65 -3.05 -9.69
N HIS A 283 4.01 -2.40 -10.66
CA HIS A 283 4.68 -1.50 -11.60
C HIS A 283 5.27 -0.27 -10.89
N ASP A 284 4.53 0.30 -9.94
CA ASP A 284 5.00 1.43 -9.12
C ASP A 284 6.10 1.00 -8.13
N GLU A 285 5.95 -0.16 -7.49
CA GLU A 285 6.96 -0.74 -6.61
C GLU A 285 8.26 -1.07 -7.37
N GLN A 286 8.18 -1.58 -8.60
CA GLN A 286 9.32 -1.85 -9.47
C GLN A 286 10.11 -0.55 -9.73
N LYS A 287 9.40 0.55 -9.99
CA LYS A 287 10.03 1.87 -10.18
C LYS A 287 10.67 2.40 -8.92
N LEU A 288 9.97 2.30 -7.78
CA LEU A 288 10.49 2.73 -6.49
C LEU A 288 11.75 1.94 -6.12
N LEU A 289 11.76 0.63 -6.36
CA LEU A 289 12.92 -0.22 -6.15
C LEU A 289 14.10 0.23 -7.03
N ALA A 290 13.89 0.48 -8.32
CA ALA A 290 14.96 0.94 -9.22
C ALA A 290 15.62 2.24 -8.71
N VAL A 291 14.82 3.21 -8.24
CA VAL A 291 15.33 4.46 -7.65
C VAL A 291 16.06 4.19 -6.33
N THR A 292 15.52 3.33 -5.48
CA THR A 292 16.13 2.98 -4.18
C THR A 292 17.46 2.26 -4.37
N LEU A 293 17.57 1.39 -5.37
CA LEU A 293 18.79 0.65 -5.69
C LEU A 293 19.93 1.55 -6.18
N VAL A 294 19.59 2.66 -6.87
CA VAL A 294 20.55 3.69 -7.28
C VAL A 294 20.93 4.61 -6.14
N ALA A 295 19.95 4.98 -5.30
CA ALA A 295 20.19 5.92 -4.22
C ALA A 295 21.22 5.39 -3.22
N GLU A 296 21.42 4.06 -3.13
CA GLU A 296 22.37 3.40 -2.20
C GLU A 296 22.37 4.05 -0.81
N ARG A 297 21.19 4.45 -0.33
CA ARG A 297 21.01 5.01 1.01
C ARG A 297 20.64 3.90 1.95
N ASP A 298 21.05 4.10 3.19
CA ASP A 298 20.62 3.30 4.32
C ASP A 298 19.68 4.17 5.18
N PRO A 299 18.35 4.09 4.97
CA PRO A 299 17.41 4.93 5.70
C PRO A 299 17.48 4.73 7.21
N ALA A 300 17.86 3.54 7.67
CA ALA A 300 18.04 3.27 9.09
C ALA A 300 19.28 4.01 9.61
N ALA A 301 20.41 3.96 8.88
CA ALA A 301 21.57 4.79 9.19
C ALA A 301 21.20 6.28 9.28
N GLU A 302 20.45 6.82 8.32
CA GLU A 302 20.07 8.24 8.32
C GLU A 302 19.24 8.63 9.55
N VAL A 303 18.29 7.77 9.97
CA VAL A 303 17.53 7.99 11.21
C VAL A 303 18.47 8.01 12.43
N PHE A 304 19.39 7.07 12.53
CA PHE A 304 20.37 7.04 13.63
C PHE A 304 21.32 8.24 13.59
N LEU A 305 21.74 8.71 12.41
CA LEU A 305 22.56 9.93 12.28
C LEU A 305 21.83 11.18 12.77
N VAL A 306 20.50 11.25 12.61
CA VAL A 306 19.69 12.33 13.18
C VAL A 306 19.72 12.29 14.71
N GLU A 307 19.57 11.10 15.30
CA GLU A 307 19.64 10.92 16.76
C GLU A 307 21.05 11.22 17.30
N ILE A 308 22.10 10.73 16.62
CA ILE A 308 23.50 11.00 16.97
C ILE A 308 23.80 12.49 16.90
N GLN A 309 23.35 13.21 15.87
CA GLN A 309 23.53 14.65 15.78
C GLN A 309 22.94 15.37 17.00
N GLU A 310 21.74 15.00 17.44
CA GLU A 310 21.11 15.63 18.61
C GLU A 310 21.94 15.38 19.89
N GLN A 311 22.45 14.16 20.06
CA GLN A 311 23.29 13.82 21.20
C GLN A 311 24.65 14.51 21.18
N ILE A 312 25.37 14.46 20.05
CA ILE A 312 26.68 15.10 19.85
C ILE A 312 26.60 16.61 20.10
N SER A 313 25.54 17.27 19.63
CA SER A 313 25.39 18.73 19.76
C SER A 313 25.26 19.20 21.21
N THR A 314 24.96 18.29 22.15
CA THR A 314 24.78 18.59 23.58
C THR A 314 25.84 17.94 24.47
N ASP A 315 26.83 17.26 23.89
CA ASP A 315 27.87 16.57 24.66
C ASP A 315 28.97 17.54 25.12
N PRO A 316 29.13 17.77 26.45
CA PRO A 316 30.17 18.63 26.99
C PRO A 316 31.57 18.00 26.94
N GLU A 317 31.69 16.68 26.73
CA GLU A 317 32.98 15.99 26.73
C GLU A 317 33.77 16.25 25.44
N ILE A 318 33.10 16.43 24.30
CA ILE A 318 33.78 16.67 23.01
C ILE A 318 34.66 17.93 23.04
N PRO A 319 34.18 19.11 23.46
CA PRO A 319 35.04 20.29 23.61
C PRO A 319 36.18 20.11 24.61
N ARG A 320 35.96 19.33 25.68
CA ARG A 320 37.00 19.04 26.69
C ARG A 320 38.13 18.21 26.09
N LEU A 321 37.79 17.12 25.40
CA LEU A 321 38.74 16.21 24.76
C LEU A 321 39.47 16.86 23.56
N LEU A 322 38.83 17.81 22.88
CA LEU A 322 39.49 18.62 21.84
C LEU A 322 40.65 19.46 22.38
N ILE A 323 40.60 19.90 23.64
CA ILE A 323 41.69 20.67 24.29
C ILE A 323 42.78 19.74 24.83
N GLU A 324 42.39 18.55 25.31
CA GLU A 324 43.32 17.56 25.87
C GLU A 324 44.10 16.80 24.79
N GLU A 325 43.65 16.86 23.52
CA GLU A 325 44.23 16.19 22.34
C GLU A 325 44.35 14.65 22.43
N GLU A 326 43.87 14.03 23.51
CA GLU A 326 43.87 12.59 23.74
C GLU A 326 42.44 12.04 23.93
N GLY A 327 42.17 10.83 23.41
CA GLY A 327 40.95 10.07 23.69
C GLY A 327 39.67 10.50 22.96
N LEU A 328 39.69 11.59 22.19
CA LEU A 328 38.51 12.07 21.44
C LEU A 328 37.94 11.04 20.45
N ILE A 329 38.81 10.39 19.67
CA ILE A 329 38.40 9.40 18.65
C ILE A 329 37.73 8.20 19.32
N ASP A 330 38.33 7.69 20.40
CA ASP A 330 37.78 6.56 21.15
C ASP A 330 36.43 6.89 21.77
N HIS A 331 36.27 8.11 22.31
CA HIS A 331 34.99 8.59 22.84
C HIS A 331 33.90 8.65 21.77
N LEU A 332 34.20 9.24 20.61
CA LEU A 332 33.26 9.32 19.50
C LEU A 332 32.83 7.93 19.01
N GLN A 333 33.80 7.04 18.83
CA GLN A 333 33.54 5.69 18.32
C GLN A 333 32.76 4.84 19.32
N GLN A 334 33.11 4.88 20.62
CA GLN A 334 32.45 4.07 21.64
C GLN A 334 31.08 4.61 22.06
N THR A 335 30.85 5.92 21.97
CA THR A 335 29.60 6.53 22.43
C THR A 335 28.56 6.61 21.30
N TYR A 336 28.96 7.03 20.10
CA TYR A 336 28.02 7.37 19.02
C TYR A 336 28.01 6.38 17.88
N PHE A 337 29.17 5.89 17.47
CA PHE A 337 29.30 4.98 16.33
C PHE A 337 29.44 3.51 16.77
N ASN A 338 28.89 3.19 17.95
CA ASN A 338 28.75 1.82 18.42
C ASN A 338 27.46 1.17 17.86
N GLY A 339 27.28 -0.13 18.10
CA GLY A 339 26.03 -0.81 17.75
C GLY A 339 25.80 -0.89 16.24
N TYR A 340 24.84 -0.12 15.73
CA TYR A 340 24.41 -0.14 14.33
C TYR A 340 25.55 0.18 13.36
N PHE A 341 26.38 1.18 13.67
CA PHE A 341 27.49 1.60 12.80
C PHE A 341 28.71 0.67 12.86
N ARG A 342 28.66 -0.47 13.54
CA ARG A 342 29.72 -1.50 13.45
C ARG A 342 29.86 -2.10 12.06
N GLN A 343 28.81 -2.02 11.24
CA GLN A 343 28.81 -2.44 9.84
C GLN A 343 29.40 -1.37 8.89
N TYR A 344 29.87 -0.25 9.45
CA TYR A 344 30.53 0.82 8.73
C TYR A 344 32.00 0.91 9.16
N ASP A 345 32.88 1.11 8.20
CA ASP A 345 34.23 1.59 8.43
C ASP A 345 34.16 3.10 8.70
N VAL A 346 34.27 3.47 9.97
CA VAL A 346 34.18 4.85 10.43
C VAL A 346 35.58 5.41 10.67
N ARG A 347 35.92 6.48 9.95
CA ARG A 347 37.21 7.18 10.05
C ARG A 347 37.00 8.61 10.52
N PHE A 348 37.83 9.04 11.46
CA PHE A 348 37.76 10.37 12.05
C PHE A 348 38.97 11.20 11.64
N PHE A 349 38.73 12.43 11.22
CA PHE A 349 39.75 13.40 10.86
C PHE A 349 39.53 14.68 11.65
N VAL A 350 40.48 15.04 12.50
CA VAL A 350 40.47 16.31 13.23
C VAL A 350 41.36 17.28 12.45
N CYS A 351 40.77 18.34 11.92
CA CYS A 351 41.44 19.35 11.11
C CYS A 351 41.49 20.69 11.85
N THR A 352 42.70 21.24 12.01
CA THR A 352 42.94 22.64 12.39
C THR A 352 43.19 23.51 11.16
N GLY A 353 43.24 24.84 11.34
CA GLY A 353 43.43 25.78 10.22
C GLY A 353 44.77 25.65 9.48
N ALA A 354 45.76 24.99 10.07
CA ALA A 354 47.09 24.78 9.50
C ALA A 354 47.35 23.35 8.98
N ASP A 355 46.42 22.42 9.22
CA ASP A 355 46.61 21.01 8.88
C ASP A 355 46.48 20.73 7.38
N SER A 356 47.30 19.80 6.92
CA SER A 356 47.29 19.32 5.54
C SER A 356 47.23 17.80 5.49
N LEU A 357 46.38 17.27 4.62
CA LEU A 357 46.22 15.84 4.37
C LEU A 357 47.00 15.42 3.12
N PHE A 358 47.61 14.23 3.19
CA PHE A 358 48.21 13.60 2.02
C PHE A 358 47.15 12.80 1.26
N ILE A 359 46.84 13.22 0.04
CA ILE A 359 45.88 12.52 -0.83
C ILE A 359 46.66 11.52 -1.67
N GLU A 360 46.51 10.22 -1.36
CA GLU A 360 47.29 9.14 -1.98
C GLU A 360 47.05 9.02 -3.49
N MET A 361 45.80 9.24 -3.93
CA MET A 361 45.38 9.18 -5.34
C MET A 361 46.05 10.27 -6.20
N ASP A 362 46.12 11.49 -5.67
CA ASP A 362 46.66 12.66 -6.36
C ASP A 362 48.17 12.90 -6.07
N LYS A 363 48.73 12.13 -5.13
CA LYS A 363 50.11 12.29 -4.60
C LYS A 363 50.44 13.72 -4.21
N ARG A 364 49.48 14.43 -3.61
CA ARG A 364 49.63 15.85 -3.23
C ARG A 364 49.16 16.10 -1.79
N MET A 365 49.74 17.11 -1.18
CA MET A 365 49.23 17.68 0.08
C MET A 365 48.13 18.68 -0.24
N ALA A 366 46.99 18.57 0.41
CA ALA A 366 45.90 19.54 0.36
C ALA A 366 45.55 20.01 1.78
N PRO A 367 45.10 21.27 1.95
CA PRO A 367 44.56 21.72 3.24
C PRO A 367 43.40 20.83 3.69
N CYS A 368 43.42 20.39 4.95
CA CYS A 368 42.52 19.38 5.51
C CYS A 368 41.05 19.80 5.38
N ILE A 369 40.73 21.03 5.80
CA ILE A 369 39.36 21.59 5.77
C ILE A 369 38.88 21.77 4.32
N ASP A 370 39.69 22.41 3.47
CA ASP A 370 39.30 22.73 2.08
C ASP A 370 39.02 21.45 1.27
N PHE A 371 39.74 20.35 1.53
CA PHE A 371 39.51 19.06 0.87
C PHE A 371 38.13 18.48 1.18
N PHE A 372 37.75 18.42 2.46
CA PHE A 372 36.46 17.86 2.84
C PHE A 372 35.30 18.79 2.46
N GLU A 373 35.49 20.11 2.50
CA GLU A 373 34.49 21.07 2.01
C GLU A 373 34.23 20.87 0.51
N ASP A 374 35.26 20.81 -0.32
CA ASP A 374 35.12 20.55 -1.77
C ASP A 374 34.45 19.19 -2.04
N MET A 375 34.82 18.15 -1.29
CA MET A 375 34.21 16.84 -1.40
C MET A 375 32.71 16.87 -1.06
N ILE A 376 32.33 17.53 0.04
CA ILE A 376 30.93 17.68 0.45
C ILE A 376 30.15 18.55 -0.55
N GLU A 377 30.72 19.64 -1.06
CA GLU A 377 30.06 20.52 -2.02
C GLU A 377 29.82 19.85 -3.37
N THR A 378 30.77 19.00 -3.82
CA THR A 378 30.70 18.35 -5.12
C THR A 378 29.88 17.06 -5.13
N GLN A 379 29.90 16.29 -4.02
CA GLN A 379 29.32 14.95 -3.94
C GLN A 379 28.28 14.77 -2.83
N GLY A 380 28.18 15.72 -1.90
CA GLY A 380 27.39 15.58 -0.68
C GLY A 380 25.94 16.07 -0.82
N GLU A 381 25.00 15.22 -0.45
CA GLU A 381 23.61 15.62 -0.19
C GLU A 381 23.34 15.63 1.32
N ARG A 382 22.97 16.80 1.85
CA ARG A 382 22.76 16.99 3.29
C ARG A 382 21.54 16.22 3.81
N ILE A 383 21.72 15.44 4.86
CA ILE A 383 20.62 14.81 5.61
C ILE A 383 19.87 15.89 6.39
N LYS A 384 18.54 15.88 6.30
CA LYS A 384 17.70 16.93 6.91
C LYS A 384 17.92 17.00 8.41
N ARG A 385 18.13 18.22 8.92
CA ARG A 385 18.35 18.56 10.35
C ARG A 385 19.67 18.06 10.94
N THR A 386 20.63 17.64 10.12
CA THR A 386 21.96 17.23 10.60
C THR A 386 23.08 17.96 9.88
N ASN A 387 24.31 17.74 10.33
CA ASN A 387 25.53 18.08 9.59
C ASN A 387 26.20 16.81 9.04
N PHE A 388 25.39 15.80 8.70
CA PHE A 388 25.82 14.63 7.94
C PHE A 388 25.34 14.74 6.49
N TYR A 389 26.15 14.24 5.59
CA TYR A 389 25.96 14.30 4.15
C TYR A 389 26.06 12.88 3.60
N PHE A 390 25.07 12.48 2.80
CA PHE A 390 25.20 11.29 1.95
C PHE A 390 26.15 11.63 0.80
N MET A 391 27.13 10.77 0.56
CA MET A 391 28.19 11.01 -0.42
C MET A 391 27.94 10.14 -1.66
N ASP A 392 27.54 10.77 -2.76
CA ASP A 392 27.37 10.12 -4.06
C ASP A 392 28.72 10.02 -4.79
N ASN A 393 29.64 9.24 -4.19
CA ASN A 393 31.00 9.04 -4.69
C ASN A 393 31.13 7.80 -5.60
N MET A 394 30.00 7.16 -5.95
CA MET A 394 29.88 6.05 -6.90
C MET A 394 30.90 4.91 -6.70
N ASN A 395 31.30 4.64 -5.46
CA ASN A 395 32.30 3.63 -5.13
C ASN A 395 31.69 2.24 -4.81
N GLY A 396 30.37 2.08 -5.02
CA GLY A 396 29.61 0.87 -4.70
C GLY A 396 29.42 0.62 -3.20
N ARG A 397 29.66 1.62 -2.36
CA ARG A 397 29.42 1.59 -0.91
C ARG A 397 28.50 2.74 -0.53
N ILE A 398 27.67 2.49 0.47
CA ILE A 398 26.90 3.54 1.13
C ILE A 398 27.88 4.39 1.93
N SER A 399 28.06 5.64 1.52
CA SER A 399 29.07 6.53 2.09
C SER A 399 28.39 7.76 2.71
N TYR A 400 28.74 8.10 3.95
CA TYR A 400 28.32 9.33 4.61
C TYR A 400 29.54 10.11 5.09
N THR A 401 29.43 11.44 5.11
CA THR A 401 30.42 12.32 5.74
C THR A 401 29.73 13.22 6.75
N GLY A 402 30.18 13.18 8.00
CA GLY A 402 29.78 14.09 9.06
C GLY A 402 30.75 15.26 9.18
N TRP A 403 30.22 16.45 9.43
CA TRP A 403 31.00 17.67 9.67
C TRP A 403 30.56 18.34 10.97
N LEU A 404 31.47 18.38 11.95
CA LEU A 404 31.29 19.11 13.20
C LEU A 404 32.32 20.22 13.28
N HIS A 405 31.88 21.40 13.72
CA HIS A 405 32.75 22.57 13.82
C HIS A 405 32.68 23.19 15.21
N TYR A 406 33.84 23.38 15.84
CA TYR A 406 33.97 23.94 17.18
C TYR A 406 34.84 25.21 17.14
N PRO A 407 34.32 26.37 17.57
CA PRO A 407 35.12 27.58 17.65
C PRO A 407 36.06 27.50 18.87
N LEU A 408 37.37 27.50 18.63
CA LEU A 408 38.39 27.62 19.68
C LEU A 408 39.06 28.99 19.61
N SER A 409 39.33 29.60 20.77
CA SER A 409 39.99 30.91 20.84
C SER A 409 41.46 30.90 20.39
N SER A 410 42.10 29.72 20.37
CA SER A 410 43.48 29.51 19.91
C SER A 410 43.61 29.41 18.39
N GLU A 411 42.51 29.13 17.67
CA GLU A 411 42.47 28.83 16.23
C GLU A 411 41.51 29.80 15.54
N THR A 412 42.00 30.65 14.63
CA THR A 412 41.15 31.65 13.96
C THR A 412 40.06 31.04 13.08
N ARG A 413 40.29 29.82 12.57
CA ARG A 413 39.31 29.03 11.81
C ARG A 413 38.62 27.95 12.65
N GLY A 414 38.82 27.91 13.96
CA GLY A 414 38.29 26.84 14.82
C GLY A 414 38.85 25.46 14.46
N VAL A 415 38.27 24.41 15.07
CA VAL A 415 38.62 23.02 14.81
C VAL A 415 37.42 22.30 14.21
N SER A 416 37.64 21.61 13.09
CA SER A 416 36.63 20.83 12.40
C SER A 416 36.91 19.34 12.55
N ILE A 417 35.89 18.56 12.90
CA ILE A 417 35.94 17.09 12.92
C ILE A 417 35.15 16.60 11.72
N PHE A 418 35.83 15.91 10.81
CA PHE A 418 35.22 15.18 9.71
C PHE A 418 35.13 13.69 10.06
N MET A 419 34.00 13.09 9.76
CA MET A 419 33.72 11.69 10.03
C MET A 419 33.31 11.03 8.72
N GLU A 420 34.14 10.16 8.18
CA GLU A 420 33.76 9.36 7.01
C GLU A 420 33.20 8.03 7.50
N LEU A 421 32.01 7.69 7.02
CA LEU A 421 31.37 6.40 7.27
C LEU A 421 31.20 5.71 5.92
N ASN A 422 31.92 4.62 5.70
CA ASN A 422 31.76 3.81 4.50
C ASN A 422 31.20 2.46 4.90
N SER A 423 30.08 2.02 4.31
CA SER A 423 29.59 0.67 4.57
C SER A 423 30.67 -0.35 4.21
N GLU A 424 30.80 -1.42 5.00
CA GLU A 424 31.60 -2.56 4.56
C GLU A 424 31.07 -3.02 3.19
N LEU A 425 31.97 -3.42 2.28
CA LEU A 425 31.58 -4.07 1.03
C LEU A 425 30.93 -5.40 1.42
N LEU A 426 29.62 -5.38 1.58
CA LEU A 426 28.82 -6.57 1.48
C LEU A 426 28.99 -7.00 0.02
N PHE A 427 29.94 -7.90 -0.22
CA PHE A 427 29.90 -8.70 -1.43
C PHE A 427 28.58 -9.47 -1.40
N GLU A 428 27.51 -8.89 -1.97
CA GLU A 428 26.38 -9.61 -2.57
C GLU A 428 26.88 -10.36 -3.83
N GLY A 429 28.12 -10.86 -3.80
CA GLY A 429 28.69 -11.67 -4.85
C GLY A 429 27.93 -12.98 -4.97
N ILE A 430 27.83 -13.47 -6.20
CA ILE A 430 27.17 -14.71 -6.59
C ILE A 430 27.53 -15.84 -5.58
N GLY A 431 26.55 -16.29 -4.81
CA GLY A 431 26.68 -17.44 -3.89
C GLY A 431 26.78 -17.13 -2.39
N PHE A 432 26.67 -15.87 -1.95
CA PHE A 432 26.57 -15.55 -0.52
C PHE A 432 25.13 -15.74 -0.01
N PRO A 433 24.86 -16.65 0.95
CA PRO A 433 23.51 -16.91 1.42
C PRO A 433 22.97 -15.77 2.29
N GLU A 434 21.76 -15.30 2.00
CA GLU A 434 21.03 -14.31 2.80
C GLU A 434 20.87 -14.73 4.29
N LEU A 435 20.92 -16.04 4.58
CA LEU A 435 20.89 -16.62 5.93
C LEU A 435 22.04 -16.19 6.83
N LEU A 436 23.16 -15.72 6.27
CA LEU A 436 24.31 -15.21 7.03
C LEU A 436 24.28 -13.69 7.21
N MET A 437 23.32 -13.00 6.58
CA MET A 437 23.15 -11.56 6.74
C MET A 437 22.31 -11.25 7.98
N ASP A 438 22.65 -10.16 8.66
CA ASP A 438 21.91 -9.71 9.83
C ASP A 438 20.48 -9.30 9.42
N LYS A 439 19.48 -9.62 10.25
CA LYS A 439 18.06 -9.42 9.89
C LYS A 439 17.69 -7.95 9.70
N SER A 440 18.48 -7.02 10.26
CA SER A 440 18.36 -5.58 10.07
C SER A 440 18.73 -5.11 8.65
N LEU A 441 19.46 -5.93 7.90
CA LEU A 441 19.90 -5.66 6.53
C LEU A 441 19.05 -6.42 5.48
N ALA A 442 18.13 -7.27 5.93
CA ALA A 442 17.26 -8.03 5.04
C ALA A 442 16.28 -7.08 4.32
N LYS A 443 16.25 -7.18 2.99
CA LYS A 443 15.36 -6.36 2.14
C LYS A 443 13.89 -6.63 2.53
N PRO A 444 13.01 -5.61 2.49
CA PRO A 444 11.58 -5.79 2.70
C PRO A 444 11.04 -6.93 1.85
N GLU A 445 10.18 -7.79 2.40
CA GLU A 445 9.63 -8.94 1.66
C GLU A 445 8.97 -8.55 0.33
N ASN A 446 8.36 -7.35 0.27
CA ASN A 446 7.74 -6.84 -0.94
C ASN A 446 8.71 -6.69 -2.13
N TYR A 447 10.01 -6.59 -1.89
CA TYR A 447 11.03 -6.47 -2.94
C TYR A 447 11.66 -7.80 -3.35
N LYS A 448 11.44 -8.88 -2.59
CA LYS A 448 11.98 -10.23 -2.91
C LYS A 448 11.37 -10.86 -4.16
N LYS A 449 10.22 -10.35 -4.60
CA LYS A 449 9.53 -10.79 -5.83
C LYS A 449 10.10 -10.17 -7.10
N PHE A 450 11.05 -9.25 -6.98
CA PHE A 450 11.69 -8.59 -8.12
C PHE A 450 13.11 -9.10 -8.27
N ASP A 451 13.46 -9.40 -9.50
CA ASP A 451 14.85 -9.64 -9.85
C ASP A 451 15.47 -8.30 -10.24
N TYR A 452 16.76 -8.10 -10.01
CA TYR A 452 17.42 -6.89 -10.50
C TYR A 452 18.89 -7.14 -10.85
N ALA A 453 19.45 -6.24 -11.66
CA ALA A 453 20.88 -6.12 -11.88
C ALA A 453 21.30 -4.65 -11.91
N LYS A 454 22.48 -4.38 -11.34
CA LYS A 454 23.14 -3.08 -11.38
C LYS A 454 24.32 -3.13 -12.34
N TYR A 455 24.46 -2.05 -13.10
CA TYR A 455 25.52 -1.86 -14.07
C TYR A 455 26.25 -0.56 -13.77
N TYR A 456 27.57 -0.62 -13.65
CA TYR A 456 28.44 0.55 -13.56
C TYR A 456 29.49 0.50 -14.66
N GLY A 457 29.66 1.62 -15.38
CA GLY A 457 30.59 1.70 -16.51
C GLY A 457 30.30 0.68 -17.63
N GLY A 458 29.04 0.27 -17.77
CA GLY A 458 28.60 -0.72 -18.75
C GLY A 458 28.73 -2.19 -18.36
N GLU A 459 29.30 -2.50 -17.19
CA GLU A 459 29.48 -3.87 -16.67
C GLU A 459 28.60 -4.14 -15.45
N MET A 460 28.10 -5.37 -15.33
CA MET A 460 27.27 -5.79 -14.20
C MET A 460 28.11 -5.95 -12.94
N THR A 461 27.74 -5.22 -11.89
CA THR A 461 28.45 -5.25 -10.60
C THR A 461 27.68 -6.01 -9.52
N ASP A 462 26.36 -6.03 -9.61
CA ASP A 462 25.47 -6.64 -8.62
C ASP A 462 24.22 -7.22 -9.28
N LYS A 463 23.67 -8.29 -8.70
CA LYS A 463 22.43 -8.90 -9.16
C LYS A 463 21.70 -9.62 -8.02
N HIS A 464 20.37 -9.65 -8.15
CA HIS A 464 19.48 -10.39 -7.25
C HIS A 464 18.40 -11.11 -8.05
N GLY A 465 17.97 -12.26 -7.54
CA GLY A 465 16.94 -13.07 -8.14
C GLY A 465 17.45 -14.13 -9.12
N ASP A 466 16.52 -14.80 -9.78
CA ASP A 466 16.80 -15.97 -10.62
C ASP A 466 17.01 -15.60 -12.09
N TYR A 467 16.60 -14.42 -12.53
CA TYR A 467 16.80 -13.97 -13.90
C TYR A 467 18.28 -13.82 -14.27
N ASN A 468 18.61 -14.34 -15.45
CA ASN A 468 19.98 -14.33 -15.95
C ASN A 468 20.25 -13.09 -16.80
N TYR A 469 20.72 -12.04 -16.14
CA TYR A 469 21.15 -10.80 -16.79
C TYR A 469 22.47 -10.97 -17.57
N ASN A 470 22.58 -10.30 -18.72
CA ASN A 470 23.82 -10.20 -19.47
C ASN A 470 24.84 -9.36 -18.70
N TYR A 471 26.11 -9.74 -18.77
CA TYR A 471 27.19 -9.03 -18.06
C TYR A 471 27.39 -7.59 -18.57
N TYR A 472 27.20 -7.34 -19.87
CA TYR A 472 27.34 -6.01 -20.45
C TYR A 472 25.97 -5.37 -20.73
N VAL A 473 25.77 -4.15 -20.25
CA VAL A 473 24.48 -3.46 -20.39
C VAL A 473 24.14 -3.12 -21.85
N TYR A 474 25.15 -2.91 -22.69
CA TYR A 474 24.98 -2.58 -24.11
C TYR A 474 24.34 -3.71 -24.95
N SER A 475 24.21 -4.90 -24.37
CA SER A 475 23.43 -5.98 -24.97
C SER A 475 21.91 -5.72 -24.94
N TYR A 476 21.47 -4.82 -24.06
CA TYR A 476 20.09 -4.36 -23.96
C TYR A 476 19.88 -3.14 -24.86
N PRO A 477 18.66 -2.96 -25.41
CA PRO A 477 18.35 -1.81 -26.26
C PRO A 477 18.59 -0.50 -25.49
N ALA A 478 19.49 0.34 -26.02
CA ALA A 478 19.84 1.63 -25.42
C ALA A 478 18.63 2.58 -25.40
N SER A 479 18.40 3.23 -24.26
CA SER A 479 17.36 4.23 -24.10
C SER A 479 17.94 5.63 -23.93
N VAL A 480 17.21 6.62 -24.44
CA VAL A 480 17.46 8.05 -24.18
C VAL A 480 16.67 8.53 -22.96
N ASN A 481 15.64 7.77 -22.56
CA ASN A 481 14.76 8.16 -21.46
C ASN A 481 15.32 7.66 -20.13
N GLU A 482 15.08 8.44 -19.07
CA GLU A 482 15.47 8.11 -17.70
C GLU A 482 14.89 6.76 -17.25
N PHE A 483 13.61 6.49 -17.54
CA PHE A 483 12.96 5.21 -17.29
C PHE A 483 12.40 4.62 -18.58
N GLU A 484 12.62 3.34 -18.81
CA GLU A 484 12.01 2.60 -19.90
C GLU A 484 11.52 1.22 -19.47
N TYR A 485 10.28 0.90 -19.84
CA TYR A 485 9.70 -0.42 -19.63
C TYR A 485 9.75 -1.22 -20.94
N LYS A 486 10.23 -2.45 -20.85
CA LYS A 486 10.33 -3.38 -21.98
C LYS A 486 9.88 -4.76 -21.54
N VAL A 487 9.35 -5.52 -22.49
CA VAL A 487 8.92 -6.90 -22.25
C VAL A 487 9.75 -7.83 -23.11
N TRP A 488 10.48 -8.74 -22.48
CA TRP A 488 11.21 -9.84 -23.13
C TRP A 488 11.27 -11.04 -22.17
N ASP A 489 11.56 -12.24 -22.69
CA ASP A 489 11.59 -13.49 -21.91
C ASP A 489 10.35 -13.77 -21.03
N GLY A 490 9.20 -13.20 -21.37
CA GLY A 490 7.96 -13.34 -20.58
C GLY A 490 7.87 -12.44 -19.33
N MET A 491 8.83 -11.54 -19.14
CA MET A 491 8.89 -10.62 -18.01
C MET A 491 8.89 -9.16 -18.46
N GLU A 492 8.51 -8.27 -17.56
CA GLU A 492 8.64 -6.83 -17.75
C GLU A 492 9.90 -6.32 -17.03
N HIS A 493 10.74 -5.64 -17.78
CA HIS A 493 12.00 -5.09 -17.35
C HIS A 493 11.91 -3.56 -17.37
N LEU A 494 12.11 -2.97 -16.20
CA LEU A 494 12.32 -1.54 -16.03
C LEU A 494 13.81 -1.26 -16.11
N ILE A 495 14.22 -0.50 -17.12
CA ILE A 495 15.57 0.02 -17.27
C ILE A 495 15.57 1.45 -16.75
N TYR A 496 16.36 1.70 -15.70
CA TYR A 496 16.59 3.02 -15.14
C TYR A 496 18.01 3.48 -15.47
N HIS A 497 18.12 4.56 -16.24
CA HIS A 497 19.38 5.19 -16.63
C HIS A 497 19.67 6.40 -15.75
N THR A 498 20.87 6.44 -15.16
CA THR A 498 21.24 7.49 -14.20
C THR A 498 22.16 8.53 -14.83
N ARG A 499 23.46 8.21 -14.97
CA ARG A 499 24.48 9.05 -15.62
C ARG A 499 25.47 8.18 -16.40
N GLN A 500 25.90 8.67 -17.56
CA GLN A 500 26.87 8.02 -18.44
C GLN A 500 26.45 6.58 -18.82
N ASP A 501 27.15 5.58 -18.28
CA ASP A 501 27.00 4.15 -18.58
C ASP A 501 26.49 3.34 -17.37
N ASN A 502 25.81 4.00 -16.43
CA ASN A 502 25.28 3.37 -15.21
C ASN A 502 23.77 3.12 -15.33
N TYR A 503 23.36 1.88 -15.09
CA TYR A 503 21.99 1.44 -15.27
C TYR A 503 21.56 0.51 -14.13
N VAL A 504 20.29 0.56 -13.79
CA VAL A 504 19.64 -0.47 -12.97
C VAL A 504 18.51 -1.07 -13.78
N ILE A 505 18.50 -2.40 -13.88
CA ILE A 505 17.42 -3.14 -14.50
C ILE A 505 16.68 -3.88 -13.39
N VAL A 506 15.39 -3.62 -13.25
CA VAL A 506 14.51 -4.35 -12.32
C VAL A 506 13.49 -5.11 -13.14
N SER A 507 13.36 -6.41 -12.91
CA SER A 507 12.50 -7.32 -13.67
C SER A 507 11.39 -7.87 -12.80
N ARG A 508 10.20 -8.02 -13.39
CA ARG A 508 9.05 -8.67 -12.75
C ARG A 508 8.35 -9.63 -13.69
N GLU A 509 7.80 -10.69 -13.13
CA GLU A 509 6.92 -11.59 -13.86
C GLU A 509 5.58 -10.91 -14.19
N LEU A 510 5.06 -11.19 -15.38
CA LEU A 510 3.76 -10.71 -15.82
C LEU A 510 2.68 -11.77 -15.58
N PHE A 511 1.52 -11.34 -15.10
CA PHE A 511 0.38 -12.24 -14.95
C PHE A 511 -0.09 -12.76 -16.31
N THR A 512 -0.21 -14.08 -16.40
CA THR A 512 -0.69 -14.79 -17.59
C THR A 512 -2.16 -15.18 -17.42
N PHE A 513 -2.81 -15.57 -18.52
CA PHE A 513 -4.19 -16.09 -18.44
C PHE A 513 -4.33 -17.32 -17.52
N ILE A 514 -3.26 -18.09 -17.33
CA ILE A 514 -3.26 -19.26 -16.45
C ILE A 514 -3.46 -18.84 -14.99
N ASP A 515 -2.87 -17.72 -14.56
CA ASP A 515 -3.01 -17.20 -13.20
C ASP A 515 -4.47 -16.85 -12.88
N TYR A 516 -5.18 -16.26 -13.84
CA TYR A 516 -6.61 -15.99 -13.74
C TYR A 516 -7.41 -17.30 -13.62
N LEU A 517 -7.06 -18.32 -14.41
CA LEU A 517 -7.75 -19.60 -14.41
C LEU A 517 -7.55 -20.37 -13.09
N ILE A 518 -6.34 -20.34 -12.52
CA ILE A 518 -6.05 -20.97 -11.23
C ILE A 518 -6.82 -20.28 -10.11
N SER A 519 -6.91 -18.95 -10.12
CA SER A 519 -7.53 -18.16 -9.06
C SER A 519 -9.06 -18.17 -9.07
N PHE A 520 -9.69 -18.36 -10.25
CA PHE A 520 -11.15 -18.30 -10.40
C PHE A 520 -11.91 -19.30 -9.50
N PRO A 521 -11.58 -20.62 -9.46
CA PRO A 521 -12.29 -21.58 -8.62
C PRO A 521 -12.24 -21.23 -7.13
N TYR A 522 -11.12 -20.68 -6.64
CA TYR A 522 -10.98 -20.29 -5.25
C TYR A 522 -11.92 -19.14 -4.90
N LEU A 523 -11.94 -18.05 -5.69
CA LEU A 523 -12.89 -16.95 -5.49
C LEU A 523 -14.34 -17.41 -5.60
N PHE A 524 -14.64 -18.23 -6.61
CA PHE A 524 -15.98 -18.75 -6.84
C PHE A 524 -16.50 -19.53 -5.64
N VAL A 525 -15.72 -20.51 -5.15
CA VAL A 525 -16.11 -21.32 -3.99
C VAL A 525 -16.20 -20.44 -2.75
N PHE A 526 -15.25 -19.54 -2.55
CA PHE A 526 -15.22 -18.65 -1.39
C PHE A 526 -16.46 -17.74 -1.33
N TYR A 527 -16.84 -17.11 -2.44
CA TYR A 527 -18.05 -16.30 -2.52
C TYR A 527 -19.33 -17.12 -2.44
N LEU A 528 -19.35 -18.33 -3.01
CA LEU A 528 -20.49 -19.24 -2.89
C LEU A 528 -20.75 -19.60 -1.42
N LEU A 529 -19.70 -19.97 -0.68
CA LEU A 529 -19.80 -20.28 0.75
C LEU A 529 -20.24 -19.04 1.54
N SER A 530 -19.66 -17.88 1.25
CA SER A 530 -19.98 -16.62 1.93
C SER A 530 -21.46 -16.21 1.85
N ILE A 531 -22.20 -16.69 0.84
CA ILE A 531 -23.64 -16.42 0.68
C ILE A 531 -24.51 -17.51 1.34
N LEU A 532 -23.98 -18.74 1.44
CA LEU A 532 -24.69 -19.88 2.03
C LEU A 532 -24.71 -19.85 3.57
N PHE A 533 -23.68 -19.26 4.17
CA PHE A 533 -23.61 -18.95 5.60
C PHE A 533 -24.28 -17.60 5.90
#